data_AF-A0A7C9KDN8-F1
#
_entry.id   AF-A0A7C9KDN8-F1
#
_cell.length_a   1.000
_cell.length_b   1.000
_cell.length_c   1.000
_cell.angle_alpha   90.00
_cell.angle_beta   90.00
_cell.angle_gamma   90.00
#
_symmetry.space_group_name_H-M   'P 1'
#
loop_
_entity.id
_entity.type
_entity.pdbx_description
1 polymer ?
#
loop_
_entity_poly.entity_id
_entity_poly.type
_entity_poly.pdbx_seq_one_letter_code
_entity_poly.pdbx_strand_id
1 'polypeptide(L)' 'MKNSHSQIAIQIRDKENTTKYISDANLEERICRSLRASFSLEGNKVSDESWKKMSKAAQFLTKIN' A
#
# COMPACT_ATOMS: atom_id res chain seq x y z
N MET A 1 27.62 8.69 4.82
CA MET A 1 26.39 9.41 4.41
C MET A 1 25.28 8.99 5.37
N LYS A 2 24.62 9.93 6.06
CA LYS A 2 23.48 9.60 6.93
C LYS A 2 22.34 9.14 6.01
N ASN A 3 22.02 7.85 6.02
CA ASN A 3 20.80 7.34 5.40
C ASN A 3 19.64 7.96 6.16
N SER A 4 19.15 9.11 5.68
CA SER A 4 17.88 9.65 6.14
C SER A 4 16.83 8.64 5.67
N HIS A 5 16.49 7.68 6.51
CA HIS A 5 15.44 6.71 6.23
C HIS A 5 14.16 7.52 6.00
N SER A 6 13.84 7.77 4.73
CA SER A 6 12.65 8.50 4.34
C SER A 6 11.45 7.77 4.94
N GLN A 7 10.64 8.50 5.70
CA GLN A 7 9.45 7.95 6.34
C GLN A 7 8.22 8.37 5.54
N ILE A 8 7.33 7.40 5.30
CA ILE A 8 6.07 7.61 4.60
C ILE A 8 4.94 7.50 5.61
N ALA A 9 4.10 8.53 5.65
CA ALA A 9 2.87 8.51 6.41
C ALA A 9 1.80 7.73 5.63
N ILE A 10 1.27 6.67 6.23
CA ILE A 10 0.13 5.93 5.70
C ILE A 10 -1.05 6.16 6.64
N GLN A 11 -2.17 6.60 6.07
CA GLN A 11 -3.42 6.74 6.78
C GLN A 11 -4.21 5.43 6.70
N ILE A 12 -4.57 4.88 7.86
CA ILE A 12 -5.39 3.69 7.99
C ILE A 12 -6.84 4.14 8.11
N ARG A 13 -7.72 3.55 7.29
CA ARG A 13 -9.17 3.75 7.41
C ARG A 13 -9.71 2.89 8.56
N ASP A 14 -9.47 3.32 9.79
CA ASP A 14 -10.13 2.81 10.99
C ASP A 14 -11.02 3.91 11.62
N LYS A 15 -11.72 3.60 12.71
CA LYS A 15 -12.58 4.57 13.40
C LYS A 15 -11.83 5.80 13.92
N GLU A 16 -10.53 5.67 14.14
CA GLU A 16 -9.69 6.70 14.76
C GLU A 16 -8.86 7.48 13.72
N ASN A 17 -8.98 7.13 12.43
CA ASN A 17 -8.16 7.64 11.33
C ASN A 17 -6.64 7.56 11.64
N THR A 18 -6.21 6.41 12.15
CA THR A 18 -4.82 6.21 12.59
C THR A 18 -3.83 6.49 11.47
N THR A 19 -2.84 7.34 11.74
CA THR A 19 -1.70 7.54 10.85
C THR A 19 -0.50 6.74 11.34
N LYS A 20 0.09 5.92 10.48
CA LYS A 20 1.32 5.18 10.77
C LYS A 20 2.45 5.64 9.87
N TYR A 21 3.61 5.88 10.48
CA TYR A 21 4.84 6.15 9.75
C TYR A 21 5.57 4.84 9.49
N ILE A 22 6.00 4.64 8.26
CA ILE A 22 6.78 3.48 7.88
C ILE A 22 8.05 3.92 7.15
N SER A 23 9.08 3.08 7.23
CA SER A 23 10.27 3.25 6.39
C SER A 23 9.92 3.01 4.93
N ASP A 24 10.43 3.86 4.05
CA ASP A 24 10.36 3.68 2.58
C ASP A 24 10.93 2.32 2.16
N ALA A 25 11.96 1.83 2.86
CA ALA A 25 12.57 0.52 2.59
C ALA A 25 11.59 -0.66 2.74
N ASN A 26 10.52 -0.50 3.53
CA ASN A 26 9.53 -1.56 3.79
C ASN A 26 8.19 -1.26 3.11
N LEU A 27 8.10 -0.21 2.28
CA LEU A 27 6.85 0.22 1.67
C LEU A 27 6.30 -0.84 0.70
N GLU A 28 7.14 -1.32 -0.20
CA GLU A 28 6.76 -2.30 -1.23
C GLU A 28 6.21 -3.58 -0.60
N GLU A 29 6.92 -4.13 0.39
CA GLU A 29 6.49 -5.34 1.09
C GLU A 29 5.10 -5.15 1.73
N ARG A 30 4.86 -3.99 2.36
CA ARG A 30 3.58 -3.69 3.01
C ARG A 30 2.44 -3.52 2.01
N ILE A 31 2.69 -2.86 0.88
CA ILE A 31 1.71 -2.74 -0.21
C ILE A 31 1.37 -4.12 -0.77
N CYS A 32 2.38 -4.94 -1.08
CA CYS A 32 2.19 -6.30 -1.57
C CYS A 32 1.43 -7.18 -0.56
N ARG A 33 1.66 -7.02 0.74
CA ARG A 33 0.90 -7.71 1.79
C ARG A 33 -0.57 -7.26 1.82
N SER A 34 -0.83 -5.95 1.71
CA SER A 34 -2.19 -5.41 1.71
C SER A 34 -2.98 -5.84 0.47
N LEU A 35 -2.34 -5.86 -0.69
CA LEU A 35 -2.94 -6.39 -1.92
C LEU A 35 -3.28 -7.87 -1.75
N ARG A 36 -2.32 -8.71 -1.35
CA ARG A 36 -2.59 -10.14 -1.10
C ARG A 36 -3.78 -10.36 -0.17
N ALA A 37 -3.84 -9.64 0.96
CA ALA A 37 -4.97 -9.75 1.88
C ALA A 37 -6.31 -9.36 1.22
N SER A 38 -6.33 -8.28 0.44
CA SER A 38 -7.53 -7.82 -0.25
C SER A 38 -8.01 -8.85 -1.30
N PHE A 39 -7.09 -9.38 -2.11
CA PHE A 39 -7.42 -10.38 -3.12
C PHE A 39 -7.82 -11.72 -2.49
N SER A 40 -7.19 -12.14 -1.39
CA SER A 40 -7.59 -13.35 -0.65
C SER A 40 -9.01 -13.27 -0.09
N LEU A 41 -9.47 -12.07 0.32
CA LEU A 41 -10.84 -11.87 0.79
C LEU A 41 -11.87 -11.91 -0.36
N GLU A 42 -11.49 -11.48 -1.56
CA GLU A 42 -12.38 -11.48 -2.73
C GLU A 42 -12.43 -12.85 -3.44
N GLY A 43 -11.40 -13.69 -3.23
CA GLY A 43 -11.33 -15.05 -3.77
C GLY A 43 -11.41 -15.07 -5.30
N ASN A 44 -12.31 -15.89 -5.85
CA ASN A 44 -12.48 -16.05 -7.29
C ASN A 44 -13.23 -14.88 -7.94
N LYS A 45 -13.73 -13.92 -7.15
CA LYS A 45 -14.50 -12.75 -7.61
C LYS A 45 -13.63 -11.51 -7.69
N VAL A 46 -12.46 -11.64 -8.29
CA VAL A 46 -11.58 -10.49 -8.56
C VAL A 46 -12.33 -9.52 -9.46
N SER A 47 -12.62 -8.34 -8.95
CA SER A 47 -13.41 -7.31 -9.62
C SER A 47 -12.53 -6.30 -10.35
N ASP A 48 -13.13 -5.49 -11.20
CA ASP A 48 -12.44 -4.35 -11.82
C ASP A 48 -11.87 -3.36 -10.78
N GLU A 49 -12.49 -3.26 -9.60
CA GLU A 49 -11.96 -2.46 -8.49
C GLU A 49 -10.67 -3.04 -7.91
N SER A 50 -10.49 -4.35 -7.96
CA SER A 50 -9.29 -5.05 -7.51
C SER A 50 -8.10 -4.74 -8.45
N TRP A 51 -8.36 -4.69 -9.75
CA TRP A 51 -7.39 -4.25 -10.75
C TRP A 51 -7.03 -2.77 -10.58
N LYS A 52 -8.01 -1.90 -10.31
CA LYS A 52 -7.75 -0.49 -9.98
C LYS A 52 -6.86 -0.34 -8.74
N LYS A 53 -7.06 -1.17 -7.70
CA LYS A 53 -6.18 -1.18 -6.51
C LYS A 53 -4.72 -1.53 -6.89
N MET A 54 -4.51 -2.50 -7.78
CA MET A 54 -3.16 -2.84 -8.26
C MET A 54 -2.53 -1.70 -9.06
N SER A 55 -3.23 -1.11 -10.01
CA SER A 55 -2.70 0.00 -10.82
C SER A 55 -2.32 1.20 -9.95
N LYS A 56 -3.16 1.53 -8.96
CA LYS A 56 -2.88 2.62 -8.02
C LYS A 56 -1.69 2.33 -7.11
N ALA A 57 -1.54 1.08 -6.67
CA ALA A 57 -0.37 0.65 -5.90
C ALA A 57 0.92 0.74 -6.73
N ALA A 58 0.88 0.35 -8.01
CA ALA A 58 2.01 0.46 -8.93
C ALA A 58 2.41 1.93 -9.17
N GLN A 59 1.45 2.83 -9.36
CA GLN A 59 1.70 4.28 -9.46
C GLN A 59 2.37 4.82 -8.19
N PHE A 60 1.85 4.44 -7.01
CA PHE A 60 2.41 4.89 -5.74
C PHE A 60 3.85 4.42 -5.52
N LEU A 61 4.17 3.18 -5.91
CA LEU A 61 5.51 2.61 -5.80
C LEU A 61 6.50 3.20 -6.79
N THR A 62 6.07 3.41 -8.03
CA THR A 62 6.93 3.94 -9.09
C THR A 62 7.10 5.45 -9.01
N LYS A 63 6.30 6.15 -8.19
CA LYS A 63 6.20 7.62 -8.13
C LYS A 63 5.92 8.25 -9.50
N ILE A 64 5.39 7.45 -10.43
CA ILE A 64 4.95 7.90 -11.74
C ILE A 64 3.49 8.32 -11.57
N ASN A 65 3.25 9.62 -11.72
CA ASN A 65 1.90 10.21 -11.73
C ASN A 65 1.18 9.90 -13.05
#